data_AF-W7W7D9-F1
#
_entry.id   AF-W7W7D9-F1
#
_cell.length_a   1.000
_cell.length_b   1.000
_cell.length_c   1.000
_cell.angle_alpha   90.00
_cell.angle_beta   90.00
_cell.angle_gamma   90.00
#
_symmetry.space_group_name_H-M   'P 1'
#
loop_
_entity.id
_entity.type
_entity.pdbx_description
1 polymer ?
#
loop_
_entity_poly.entity_id
_entity_poly.type
_entity_poly.pdbx_seq_one_letter_code
_entity_poly.pdbx_strand_id
1 'polypeptide(L)'
;MTYALGKLDDRGRMFVKAGDPVYEGMLVGIHSRDNDLVVNAVRAKQLTNFRVSGKEDAIKITPPIILSLEYAVEFIADDELVEITPKSIRLRKRHLKEHERKRASREAA
;
A
#
# COMPACT_ATOMS: atom_id res chain seq x y z
N MET A 1 9.70 3.96 -6.12
CA MET A 1 8.46 3.16 -5.94
C MET A 1 8.63 1.71 -6.39
N THR A 2 9.09 1.42 -7.61
CA THR A 2 9.30 0.06 -8.15
C THR A 2 10.01 -0.90 -7.20
N TYR A 3 11.12 -0.44 -6.59
CA TYR A 3 11.86 -1.23 -5.61
C TYR A 3 11.06 -1.57 -4.34
N ALA A 4 10.32 -0.60 -3.80
CA ALA A 4 9.49 -0.82 -2.62
C ALA A 4 8.33 -1.76 -2.95
N LEU A 5 7.63 -1.55 -4.07
CA LEU A 5 6.52 -2.40 -4.50
C LEU A 5 6.97 -3.84 -4.74
N GLY A 6 8.12 -4.08 -5.39
CA GLY A 6 8.63 -5.43 -5.57
C GLY A 6 8.89 -6.18 -4.26
N LYS A 7 9.31 -5.48 -3.20
CA LYS A 7 9.46 -6.06 -1.86
C LYS A 7 8.14 -6.26 -1.12
N LEU A 8 7.12 -5.49 -1.47
CA LEU A 8 5.79 -5.58 -0.88
C LEU A 8 4.94 -6.64 -1.57
N ASP A 9 5.24 -6.97 -2.82
CA ASP A 9 4.55 -8.01 -3.62
C ASP A 9 4.60 -9.37 -2.90
N ASP A 10 5.72 -9.71 -2.25
CA ASP A 10 5.86 -10.93 -1.44
C ASP A 10 4.92 -10.96 -0.22
N ARG A 11 4.42 -9.79 0.23
CA ARG A 11 3.59 -9.66 1.43
C ARG A 11 2.10 -9.57 1.11
N GLY A 12 1.73 -9.41 -0.15
CA GLY A 12 0.35 -9.16 -0.52
C GLY A 12 0.15 -8.67 -1.95
N ARG A 13 -1.10 -8.41 -2.32
CA ARG A 13 -1.45 -7.92 -3.66
C ARG A 13 -1.61 -6.41 -3.65
N MET A 14 -1.01 -5.71 -4.60
CA MET A 14 -1.02 -4.25 -4.65
C MET A 14 -2.26 -3.71 -5.39
N PHE A 15 -2.71 -2.51 -4.99
CA PHE A 15 -3.71 -1.71 -5.72
C PHE A 15 -3.06 -0.62 -6.58
N VAL A 16 -1.82 -0.24 -6.25
CA VAL A 16 -1.09 0.85 -6.89
C VAL A 16 -0.02 0.31 -7.84
N LYS A 17 0.20 1.01 -8.96
CA LYS A 17 1.34 0.76 -9.84
C LYS A 17 2.54 1.63 -9.46
N ALA A 18 3.71 1.24 -9.95
CA ALA A 18 4.91 2.05 -9.81
C ALA A 18 4.70 3.42 -10.47
N GLY A 19 4.86 4.50 -9.70
CA GLY A 19 4.69 5.88 -10.16
C GLY A 19 3.35 6.51 -9.76
N ASP A 20 2.41 5.74 -9.20
CA ASP A 20 1.16 6.32 -8.69
C ASP A 20 1.43 7.24 -7.50
N PRO A 21 0.74 8.40 -7.42
CA PRO A 21 0.81 9.27 -6.27
C PRO A 21 0.14 8.59 -5.07
N VAL A 22 0.88 8.49 -3.97
CA VAL A 22 0.41 7.93 -2.70
C VAL A 22 0.57 8.95 -1.58
N TYR A 23 -0.26 8.86 -0.55
CA TYR A 23 -0.22 9.72 0.63
C TYR A 23 -0.32 8.88 1.91
N GLU A 24 0.01 9.49 3.05
CA GLU A 24 -0.02 8.81 4.35
C GLU A 24 -1.43 8.33 4.70
N GLY A 25 -1.58 7.04 5.04
CA GLY A 25 -2.85 6.43 5.39
C GLY A 25 -3.71 5.97 4.20
N MET A 26 -3.22 6.14 2.97
CA MET A 26 -3.77 5.47 1.79
C MET A 26 -3.46 3.96 1.85
N LEU A 27 -4.43 3.12 1.50
CA LEU A 27 -4.23 1.69 1.33
C LEU A 27 -3.56 1.43 -0.03
N VAL A 28 -2.42 0.76 0.01
CA VAL A 28 -1.61 0.46 -1.18
C VAL A 28 -1.77 -0.98 -1.67
N GLY A 29 -2.38 -1.85 -0.87
CA GLY A 29 -2.58 -3.25 -1.21
C GLY A 29 -3.27 -4.03 -0.09
N ILE A 30 -3.54 -5.30 -0.37
CA ILE A 30 -4.12 -6.28 0.54
C ILE A 30 -2.99 -7.11 1.14
N HIS A 31 -2.88 -7.12 2.46
CA HIS A 31 -1.91 -7.96 3.14
C HIS A 31 -2.34 -9.43 3.07
N SER A 32 -1.37 -10.34 2.95
CA SER A 32 -1.60 -11.79 2.92
C SER A 32 -2.09 -12.38 4.26
N ARG A 33 -2.06 -11.57 5.33
CA ARG A 33 -2.52 -11.94 6.68
C ARG A 33 -3.58 -10.93 7.12
N ASP A 34 -4.37 -11.33 8.10
CA ASP A 34 -5.52 -10.55 8.62
C ASP A 34 -5.13 -9.28 9.38
N ASN A 35 -3.85 -9.09 9.70
CA ASN A 35 -3.39 -7.90 10.41
C ASN A 35 -2.98 -6.79 9.45
N ASP A 36 -3.29 -5.54 9.82
CA ASP A 36 -2.81 -4.37 9.09
C ASP A 36 -1.30 -4.21 9.20
N LEU A 37 -0.67 -3.76 8.10
CA LEU A 37 0.76 -3.47 8.04
C LEU A 37 1.00 -2.07 7.49
N VAL A 38 1.67 -1.22 8.28
CA VAL A 38 2.12 0.10 7.83
C VAL A 38 3.42 -0.05 7.06
N VAL A 39 3.42 0.39 5.81
CA VAL A 39 4.56 0.24 4.90
C VAL A 39 4.91 1.54 4.19
N ASN A 40 6.17 1.66 3.76
CA ASN A 40 6.62 2.76 2.93
C ASN A 40 6.72 2.30 1.46
N ALA A 41 5.71 2.66 0.66
CA ALA A 41 5.64 2.33 -0.76
C ALA A 41 6.57 3.18 -1.66
N VAL A 42 7.14 4.27 -1.14
CA VAL A 42 7.96 5.21 -1.94
C VAL A 42 9.46 4.97 -1.73
N ARG A 43 9.84 4.10 -0.78
CA ARG A 43 11.25 3.83 -0.43
C ARG A 43 12.12 3.53 -1.64
N ALA A 44 13.21 4.28 -1.77
CA ALA A 44 14.23 4.06 -2.79
C ALA A 44 15.17 2.92 -2.41
N LYS A 45 15.76 2.27 -3.42
CA LYS A 45 16.89 1.35 -3.24
C LYS A 45 18.08 2.17 -2.76
N GLN A 46 18.68 1.80 -1.63
CA GLN A 46 19.92 2.42 -1.19
C GLN A 46 21.04 1.91 -2.11
N LEU A 47 21.62 2.83 -2.89
CA LEU A 47 22.78 2.55 -3.73
C LEU A 47 24.01 2.55 -2.83
N THR A 48 24.42 1.38 -2.37
CA THR A 48 25.76 1.22 -1.79
C THR A 48 26.70 0.95 -2.95
N ASN A 49 27.84 1.64 -3.03
CA ASN A 49 28.88 1.42 -4.05
C ASN A 49 29.59 0.06 -3.90
N PHE A 50 28.96 -0.90 -3.21
CA PHE A 50 29.42 -2.27 -3.16
C PHE A 50 29.14 -2.91 -4.51
N ARG A 51 30.24 -3.19 -5.21
CA ARG A 51 30.27 -3.89 -6.49
C ARG A 51 29.85 -5.35 -6.26
N VAL A 52 28.55 -5.60 -6.15
CA VAL A 52 28.02 -6.96 -6.08
C VAL A 52 28.10 -7.55 -7.48
N SER A 53 29.07 -8.45 -7.68
CA SER A 53 29.17 -9.29 -8.88
C SER A 53 28.05 -10.33 -8.85
N GLY A 54 26.86 -9.92 -9.26
CA GLY A 54 25.67 -10.76 -9.35
C GLY A 54 24.53 -9.94 -9.95
N LYS A 55 23.89 -10.47 -10.99
CA LYS A 55 22.87 -9.83 -11.84
C LYS A 55 21.98 -8.86 -11.06
N GLU A 56 21.77 -7.66 -11.62
CA GLU A 56 20.63 -6.84 -11.21
C GLU A 56 19.36 -7.64 -11.49
N ASP A 57 18.76 -8.23 -10.45
CA ASP A 57 17.49 -8.93 -10.58
C ASP A 57 16.45 -7.93 -11.07
N ALA A 58 15.96 -8.17 -12.28
CA ALA A 58 14.85 -7.42 -12.83
C ALA A 58 13.66 -7.61 -11.87
N ILE A 59 13.26 -6.53 -11.21
CA ILE A 59 12.17 -6.54 -10.24
C ILE A 59 10.88 -6.83 -11.01
N LYS A 60 10.42 -8.08 -10.96
CA LYS A 60 9.12 -8.47 -11.48
C LYS A 60 8.07 -8.01 -10.47
N ILE A 61 7.07 -7.28 -10.96
CA ILE A 61 5.97 -6.77 -10.14
C ILE A 61 4.69 -7.39 -10.69
N THR A 62 3.91 -8.02 -9.82
CA THR A 62 2.59 -8.51 -10.18
C THR A 62 1.68 -7.35 -10.56
N PRO A 63 0.88 -7.44 -11.64
CA PRO A 63 -0.06 -6.39 -12.00
C PRO A 63 -0.99 -6.06 -10.83
N PRO A 64 -1.23 -4.77 -10.54
CA PRO A 64 -2.08 -4.37 -9.43
C PRO A 64 -3.55 -4.73 -9.70
N ILE A 65 -4.30 -4.94 -8.62
CA ILE A 65 -5.75 -5.10 -8.67
C ILE A 65 -6.36 -3.73 -8.98
N ILE A 66 -7.11 -3.65 -10.07
CA ILE A 66 -7.84 -2.44 -10.44
C ILE A 66 -9.11 -2.36 -9.60
N LEU A 67 -9.25 -1.27 -8.84
CA LEU A 67 -10.41 -1.03 -8.00
C LEU A 67 -11.60 -0.56 -8.86
N SER A 68 -12.72 -1.29 -8.81
CA SER A 68 -14.03 -0.74 -9.18
C SER A 68 -14.69 -0.10 -7.96
N LEU A 69 -15.74 0.68 -8.16
CA LEU A 69 -16.47 1.31 -7.05
C LEU A 69 -17.16 0.27 -6.18
N GLU A 70 -17.80 -0.69 -6.82
CA GLU A 70 -18.52 -1.79 -6.18
C GLU A 70 -17.56 -2.62 -5.33
N TYR A 71 -16.42 -3.01 -5.92
CA TYR A 71 -15.38 -3.74 -5.21
C TYR A 71 -14.80 -2.94 -4.04
N ALA A 72 -14.58 -1.63 -4.22
CA ALA A 72 -14.06 -0.78 -3.15
C ALA A 72 -15.04 -0.67 -1.96
N VAL A 73 -16.34 -0.56 -2.23
CA VAL A 73 -17.38 -0.46 -1.19
C VAL A 73 -17.56 -1.78 -0.45
N GLU A 74 -17.47 -2.91 -1.17
CA GLU A 74 -17.52 -4.25 -0.54
C GLU A 74 -16.27 -4.56 0.29
N PHE A 75 -15.11 -4.01 -0.10
CA PHE A 75 -13.83 -4.30 0.52
C PHE A 75 -13.58 -3.56 1.83
N ILE A 76 -14.06 -2.32 1.99
CA ILE A 76 -13.70 -1.47 3.14
C ILE A 76 -14.26 -1.98 4.47
N ALA A 77 -13.49 -1.76 5.55
CA ALA A 77 -13.94 -1.94 6.93
C ALA A 77 -14.50 -0.62 7.55
N ASP A 78 -15.04 -0.70 8.77
CA ASP A 78 -15.62 0.44 9.49
C ASP A 78 -14.61 1.58 9.77
N ASP A 79 -13.31 1.25 9.86
CA ASP A 79 -12.22 2.21 10.06
C ASP A 79 -11.61 2.71 8.75
N GLU A 80 -12.23 2.39 7.62
CA GLU A 80 -11.78 2.72 6.26
C GLU A 80 -12.81 3.54 5.49
N LEU A 81 -12.32 4.24 4.46
CA LEU A 81 -13.13 5.10 3.61
C LEU A 81 -12.71 4.94 2.15
N VAL A 82 -13.68 4.96 1.26
CA VAL A 82 -13.46 5.08 -0.19
C VAL A 82 -13.39 6.57 -0.55
N GLU A 83 -12.25 7.01 -1.05
CA GLU A 83 -12.07 8.33 -1.61
C GLU A 83 -12.39 8.29 -3.11
N ILE A 84 -13.46 8.98 -3.51
CA ILE A 84 -13.96 8.97 -4.88
C ILE A 84 -13.73 10.35 -5.50
N THR A 85 -13.11 10.35 -6.67
CA THR A 85 -12.96 11.52 -7.54
C THR A 85 -13.38 11.13 -8.96
N PRO A 86 -13.72 12.08 -9.84
CA PRO A 86 -14.12 11.75 -11.22
C PRO A 86 -13.07 10.97 -12.02
N LYS A 87 -11.79 11.01 -11.59
CA LYS A 87 -10.66 10.36 -12.28
C LYS A 87 -10.08 9.16 -11.54
N SER A 88 -10.41 8.97 -10.26
CA SER A 88 -9.77 7.94 -9.44
C SER A 88 -10.61 7.53 -8.25
N ILE A 89 -10.53 6.24 -7.93
CA ILE A 89 -11.07 5.62 -6.73
C ILE A 89 -9.87 5.16 -5.91
N ARG A 90 -9.83 5.56 -4.64
CA ARG A 90 -8.77 5.19 -3.69
C ARG A 90 -9.37 4.69 -2.40
N LEU A 91 -8.59 3.88 -1.69
CA LEU A 91 -8.91 3.39 -0.36
C LEU A 91 -7.99 4.06 0.66
N ARG A 92 -8.53 4.45 1.81
CA ARG A 92 -7.76 5.06 2.90
C ARG A 92 -8.32 4.66 4.26
N LYS A 93 -7.47 4.70 5.29
CA LYS A 93 -7.92 4.65 6.68
C LYS A 93 -8.62 5.96 7.05
N ARG A 94 -9.58 5.87 7.96
CA ARG A 94 -10.26 7.02 8.57
C ARG A 94 -9.24 7.91 9.29
N HIS A 95 -8.38 7.30 10.10
CA HIS A 95 -7.23 7.94 10.71
C HIS A 95 -5.98 7.68 9.86
N LEU A 96 -5.45 8.75 9.26
CA LEU A 96 -4.32 8.63 8.33
C LEU A 96 -3.05 8.17 9.05
N LYS A 97 -2.77 8.82 10.18
CA LYS A 97 -1.54 8.59 10.93
C LYS A 97 -1.66 7.33 11.77
N GLU A 98 -0.56 6.58 11.87
CA GLU A 98 -0.53 5.31 12.62
C GLU A 98 -0.84 5.51 14.12
N HIS A 99 -0.32 6.58 14.73
CA HIS A 99 -0.55 6.84 16.15
C HIS A 99 -2.00 7.21 16.47
N GLU A 100 -2.69 7.88 15.54
CA GLU A 100 -4.12 8.19 15.67
C GLU A 100 -4.95 6.90 15.63
N ARG A 101 -4.60 5.96 14.75
CA ARG A 101 -5.22 4.62 14.71
C ARG A 101 -5.07 3.86 16.02
N LYS A 102 -3.83 3.80 16.55
CA LYS A 102 -3.55 3.15 17.83
C LYS A 102 -4.28 3.80 19.00
N ARG A 103 -4.54 5.10 18.94
CA ARG A 103 -5.32 5.81 19.96
C ARG A 103 -6.80 5.47 19.84
N ALA A 104 -7.37 5.57 18.64
CA ALA A 104 -8.77 5.25 18.39
C ALA A 104 -9.11 3.80 18.76
N SER A 105 -8.23 2.85 18.45
CA SER A 105 -8.43 1.44 18.82
C SER A 105 -8.40 1.18 20.33
N ARG A 106 -7.75 2.07 21.12
CA ARG A 106 -7.73 1.99 22.59
C ARG A 106 -8.94 2.66 23.22
N GLU A 107 -9.48 3.71 22.60
CA GLU A 107 -10.68 4.40 23.08
C GLU A 107 -11.97 3.62 22.76
N ALA A 108 -11.94 2.76 21.73
CA ALA A 108 -13.06 1.89 21.35
C ALA A 108 -13.06 0.51 22.05
N ALA A 109 -12.01 0.17 22.80
CA ALA A 109 -11.86 -1.08 23.54
C ALA A 109 -12.26 -0.91 25.01
#